data_AF-A0A433SQM6-F1
#
_entry.id   AF-A0A433SQM6-F1
#
_cell.length_a   1.000
_cell.length_b   1.000
_cell.length_c   1.000
_cell.angle_alpha   90.00
_cell.angle_beta   90.00
_cell.angle_gamma   90.00
#
_symmetry.space_group_name_H-M   'P 1'
#
loop_
_entity.id
_entity.type
_entity.pdbx_description
1 polymer ?
#
loop_
_entity_poly.entity_id
_entity_poly.type
_entity_poly.pdbx_seq_one_letter_code
_entity_poly.pdbx_strand_id
1 'polypeptide(L)'
;MKVGATQVVTWGSSERRQPVGPGFDSHFHVDRGFTKAPARSLDRVLSAKVDPQVPIDLKGGCVVFCDPANFPSRAQVQDISRRPGFKVAVGIHPKHAGNVGESHVCQLKQIVDHPCVAALGEVGLDFPAKIPIPQQVKLLEECLNVAPRNKPVVLHIRPRGQVAEQIDEDYEFAFKVVRSIQLHCFSGGEGIKRMVGGVS
;
A
#
# COMPACT_ATOMS: atom_id res chain seq x y z
N MET A 1 1.70 13.76 62.77
CA MET A 1 2.50 12.60 62.31
C MET A 1 1.64 11.36 62.55
N LYS A 2 1.33 10.46 61.61
CA LYS A 2 1.92 10.11 60.31
C LYS A 2 0.79 9.81 59.32
N VAL A 3 0.90 10.35 58.10
CA VAL A 3 0.09 9.93 56.95
C VAL A 3 0.74 8.69 56.36
N GLY A 4 -0.03 7.62 56.20
CA GLY A 4 0.44 6.36 55.61
C GLY A 4 0.74 6.54 54.13
N ALA A 5 1.98 6.21 53.75
CA ALA A 5 2.42 6.16 52.36
C ALA A 5 1.94 4.85 51.72
N THR A 6 1.15 4.93 50.64
CA THR A 6 0.90 3.86 49.65
C THR A 6 -0.03 4.47 48.58
N GLN A 7 0.19 4.44 47.27
CA GLN A 7 1.23 3.88 46.41
C GLN A 7 1.49 4.90 45.30
N VAL A 8 2.75 5.17 44.99
CA VAL A 8 3.13 5.74 43.70
C VAL A 8 2.93 4.63 42.69
N VAL A 9 1.96 4.77 41.79
CA VAL A 9 1.80 3.88 40.64
C VAL A 9 3.02 4.11 39.75
N THR A 10 4.02 3.26 39.90
CA THR A 10 5.16 3.17 39.00
C THR A 10 4.66 2.57 37.69
N TRP A 11 4.47 3.40 36.65
CA TRP A 11 4.30 2.92 35.29
C TRP A 11 5.63 2.32 34.82
N GLY A 12 5.76 1.02 34.99
CA GLY A 12 6.94 0.26 34.60
C GLY A 12 6.64 -1.23 34.54
N SER A 13 5.98 -1.68 33.48
CA SER A 13 6.19 -3.03 32.96
C SER A 13 5.99 -3.06 31.45
N SER A 14 7.04 -3.42 30.73
CA SER A 14 7.01 -3.82 29.33
C SER A 14 6.37 -5.21 29.23
N GLU A 15 5.08 -5.33 29.57
CA GLU A 15 4.36 -6.59 29.44
C GLU A 15 4.08 -6.86 27.95
N ARG A 16 4.71 -7.92 27.42
CA ARG A 16 4.41 -8.43 26.08
C ARG A 16 2.93 -8.79 26.02
N ARG A 17 2.21 -8.20 25.06
CA ARG A 17 0.79 -8.50 24.87
C ARG A 17 0.64 -9.93 24.34
N GLN A 18 -0.52 -10.54 24.61
CA GLN A 18 -0.80 -11.87 24.08
C GLN A 18 -0.72 -11.89 22.55
N PRO A 19 -0.27 -13.01 21.94
CA PRO A 19 -0.27 -13.16 20.50
C PRO A 19 -1.68 -12.95 19.94
N VAL A 20 -1.78 -12.15 18.89
CA VAL A 20 -2.98 -12.14 18.05
C VAL A 20 -2.88 -13.28 17.04
N GLY A 21 -4.04 -13.76 16.57
CA GLY A 21 -4.15 -14.86 15.61
C GLY A 21 -3.49 -14.57 14.24
N PRO A 22 -3.77 -15.39 13.22
CA PRO A 22 -3.10 -15.25 11.93
C PRO A 22 -3.33 -13.87 11.30
N GLY A 23 -2.26 -13.24 10.83
CA GLY A 23 -2.28 -11.94 10.18
C GLY A 23 -1.99 -12.03 8.68
N PHE A 24 -2.54 -11.10 7.90
CA PHE A 24 -2.19 -10.88 6.50
C PHE A 24 -1.84 -9.40 6.32
N ASP A 25 -0.62 -9.12 5.89
CA ASP A 25 -0.24 -7.74 5.57
C ASP A 25 -0.78 -7.37 4.19
N SER A 26 -1.87 -6.60 4.17
CA SER A 26 -2.52 -6.23 2.92
C SER A 26 -1.67 -5.34 2.01
N HIS A 27 -0.58 -4.74 2.51
CA HIS A 27 0.23 -3.80 1.72
C HIS A 27 1.59 -3.53 2.38
N PHE A 28 2.67 -4.05 1.78
CA PHE A 28 4.01 -3.65 2.19
C PHE A 28 4.98 -3.48 1.02
N HIS A 29 5.89 -2.52 1.18
CA HIS A 29 6.89 -2.17 0.20
C HIS A 29 8.21 -2.88 0.49
N VAL A 30 8.70 -3.66 -0.47
CA VAL A 30 10.08 -4.18 -0.48
C VAL A 30 10.99 -3.34 -1.39
N ASP A 31 10.40 -2.51 -2.24
CA ASP A 31 11.04 -1.60 -3.18
C ASP A 31 11.46 -0.27 -2.54
N ARG A 32 10.88 0.06 -1.37
CA ARG A 32 11.11 1.32 -0.64
C ARG A 32 11.77 1.10 0.73
N GLY A 33 12.93 0.44 0.70
CA GLY A 33 14.01 0.61 1.69
C GLY A 33 13.78 0.11 3.11
N PHE A 34 14.62 -0.85 3.53
CA PHE A 34 15.03 -0.99 4.93
C PHE A 34 16.55 -0.88 5.15
N THR A 35 17.40 -0.82 4.11
CA THR A 35 18.86 -0.54 4.25
C THR A 35 19.51 -0.14 2.91
N LYS A 36 20.72 0.45 2.95
CA LYS A 36 21.62 0.73 1.78
C LYS A 36 22.18 -0.51 1.06
N ALA A 37 21.73 -1.72 1.39
CA ALA A 37 22.19 -2.95 0.75
C ALA A 37 21.26 -3.34 -0.41
N PRO A 38 21.76 -4.07 -1.44
CA PRO A 38 21.02 -4.37 -2.68
C PRO A 38 19.81 -5.31 -2.52
N ALA A 39 19.44 -5.69 -1.30
CA ALA A 39 18.42 -6.72 -1.05
C ALA A 39 17.00 -6.13 -1.04
N ARG A 40 16.44 -5.99 -2.23
CA ARG A 40 14.99 -5.90 -2.54
C ARG A 40 14.36 -7.30 -2.46
N SER A 41 14.54 -7.99 -1.33
CA SER A 41 14.20 -9.41 -1.18
C SER A 41 13.22 -9.62 -0.03
N LEU A 42 12.13 -10.33 -0.33
CA LEU A 42 11.14 -10.77 0.64
C LEU A 42 11.77 -11.66 1.72
N ASP A 43 12.77 -12.48 1.40
CA ASP A 43 13.48 -13.29 2.40
C ASP A 43 14.07 -12.44 3.51
N ARG A 44 14.64 -11.29 3.15
CA ARG A 44 15.26 -10.43 4.15
C ARG A 44 14.23 -9.83 5.09
N VAL A 45 13.10 -9.38 4.56
CA VAL A 45 11.98 -8.85 5.37
C VAL A 45 11.46 -9.93 6.32
N LEU A 46 11.26 -11.15 5.83
CA LEU A 46 10.75 -12.26 6.64
C LEU A 46 11.80 -12.81 7.63
N SER A 47 13.09 -12.69 7.33
CA SER A 47 14.18 -13.10 8.24
C SER A 47 14.54 -12.03 9.28
N ALA A 48 13.95 -10.84 9.20
CA ALA A 48 14.23 -9.76 10.12
C ALA A 48 13.83 -10.19 11.55
N LYS A 49 14.81 -10.18 12.45
CA LYS A 49 14.55 -10.41 13.88
C LYS A 49 13.87 -9.17 14.45
N VAL A 50 12.56 -9.25 14.60
CA VAL A 50 11.76 -8.23 15.29
C VAL A 50 11.34 -8.81 16.64
N ASP A 51 11.46 -8.04 17.72
CA ASP A 51 10.83 -8.35 19.02
C ASP A 51 9.57 -7.49 19.12
N PRO A 52 8.42 -7.96 18.61
CA PRO A 52 7.23 -7.14 18.56
C PRO A 52 6.62 -7.03 19.97
N GLN A 53 6.11 -5.84 20.31
CA GLN A 53 5.33 -5.64 21.53
C GLN A 53 4.06 -6.50 21.55
N VAL A 54 3.53 -6.84 20.37
CA VAL A 54 2.38 -7.73 20.14
C VAL A 54 2.78 -8.78 19.10
N PRO A 55 2.96 -10.06 19.48
CA PRO A 55 3.25 -11.12 18.53
C PRO A 55 2.08 -11.33 17.55
N ILE A 56 2.38 -11.43 16.25
CA ILE A 56 1.42 -11.74 15.19
C ILE A 56 1.95 -12.91 14.37
N ASP A 57 1.12 -13.92 14.13
CA ASP A 57 1.44 -15.02 13.23
C ASP A 57 1.17 -14.61 11.77
N LEU A 58 2.15 -13.97 11.12
CA LEU A 58 2.01 -13.49 9.74
C LEU A 58 1.95 -14.68 8.76
N LYS A 59 0.80 -14.87 8.11
CA LYS A 59 0.57 -15.93 7.13
C LYS A 59 0.81 -15.51 5.69
N GLY A 60 1.01 -14.23 5.44
CA GLY A 60 1.22 -13.73 4.09
C GLY A 60 1.07 -12.22 3.98
N GLY A 61 1.08 -11.74 2.73
CA GLY A 61 0.83 -10.34 2.44
C GLY A 61 0.93 -9.97 0.98
N CYS A 62 0.59 -8.72 0.66
CA CYS A 62 0.73 -8.15 -0.68
C CYS A 62 2.02 -7.32 -0.76
N VAL A 63 2.97 -7.82 -1.55
CA VAL A 63 4.20 -7.10 -1.89
C VAL A 63 3.91 -6.10 -3.00
N VAL A 64 4.12 -4.82 -2.73
CA VAL A 64 3.81 -3.73 -3.66
C VAL A 64 5.08 -3.18 -4.27
N PHE A 65 5.12 -3.13 -5.61
CA PHE A 65 6.16 -2.44 -6.39
C PHE A 65 5.55 -1.26 -7.13
N CYS A 66 5.98 -0.04 -6.83
CA CYS A 66 5.32 1.16 -7.35
C CYS A 66 6.25 2.31 -7.70
N ASP A 67 7.56 2.03 -7.65
CA ASP A 67 8.60 2.89 -8.19
C ASP A 67 9.08 2.30 -9.54
N PRO A 68 8.89 3.01 -10.66
CA PRO A 68 9.33 2.55 -11.98
C PRO A 68 10.82 2.20 -12.06
N ALA A 69 11.67 2.86 -11.27
CA ALA A 69 13.10 2.54 -11.21
C ALA A 69 13.38 1.16 -10.56
N ASN A 70 12.39 0.61 -9.86
CA ASN A 70 12.51 -0.59 -9.06
C ASN A 70 11.45 -1.65 -9.40
N PHE A 71 10.88 -1.58 -10.60
CA PHE A 71 9.96 -2.61 -11.08
C PHE A 71 10.55 -4.01 -10.98
N PRO A 72 9.73 -5.01 -10.59
CA PRO A 72 10.23 -6.36 -10.36
C PRO A 72 10.51 -7.05 -11.69
N SER A 73 11.54 -7.89 -11.69
CA SER A 73 11.73 -8.85 -12.79
C SER A 73 10.66 -9.95 -12.74
N ARG A 74 10.43 -10.63 -13.88
CA ARG A 74 9.53 -11.79 -13.93
C ARG A 74 9.91 -12.88 -12.92
N ALA A 75 11.21 -13.12 -12.75
CA ALA A 75 11.72 -14.10 -11.78
C ALA A 75 11.37 -13.71 -10.34
N GLN A 76 11.48 -12.43 -9.98
CA GLN A 76 11.09 -11.93 -8.66
C GLN A 76 9.59 -12.05 -8.42
N VAL A 77 8.75 -11.69 -9.40
CA VAL A 77 7.29 -11.86 -9.28
C VAL A 77 6.94 -13.32 -9.05
N GLN A 78 7.53 -14.23 -9.84
CA GLN A 78 7.28 -15.67 -9.69
C GLN A 78 7.78 -16.21 -8.35
N ASP A 79 8.93 -15.76 -7.87
CA ASP A 79 9.48 -16.17 -6.58
C ASP A 79 8.56 -15.79 -5.42
N ILE A 80 8.08 -14.55 -5.41
CA ILE A 80 7.16 -14.07 -4.38
C ILE A 80 5.84 -14.85 -4.45
N SER A 81 5.25 -14.99 -5.64
CA SER A 81 3.93 -15.61 -5.79
C SER A 81 3.92 -17.13 -5.55
N ARG A 82 5.08 -17.81 -5.55
CA ARG A 82 5.18 -19.22 -5.12
C ARG A 82 5.13 -19.39 -3.61
N ARG A 83 5.39 -18.34 -2.83
CA ARG A 83 5.36 -18.42 -1.37
C ARG A 83 3.90 -18.43 -0.90
N PRO A 84 3.49 -19.41 -0.07
CA PRO A 84 2.12 -19.47 0.43
C PRO A 84 1.71 -18.16 1.10
N GLY A 85 0.52 -17.67 0.76
CA GLY A 85 -0.03 -16.44 1.33
C GLY A 85 0.54 -15.14 0.77
N PHE A 86 1.54 -15.15 -0.13
CA PHE A 86 2.06 -13.91 -0.70
C PHE A 86 1.46 -13.59 -2.07
N LYS A 87 1.23 -12.30 -2.31
CA LYS A 87 0.72 -11.73 -3.56
C LYS A 87 1.61 -10.57 -3.99
N VAL A 88 1.55 -10.22 -5.28
CA VAL A 88 2.31 -9.10 -5.86
C VAL A 88 1.34 -8.11 -6.47
N ALA A 89 1.48 -6.83 -6.13
CA ALA A 89 0.88 -5.72 -6.83
C ALA A 89 1.98 -4.88 -7.50
N VAL A 90 1.71 -4.41 -8.72
CA VAL A 90 2.62 -3.52 -9.44
C VAL A 90 1.86 -2.32 -9.99
N GLY A 91 2.36 -1.11 -9.74
CA GLY A 91 1.72 0.15 -10.12
C GLY A 91 2.73 1.28 -10.33
N ILE A 92 2.27 2.52 -10.46
CA ILE A 92 3.12 3.71 -10.42
C ILE A 92 2.49 4.66 -9.41
N HIS A 93 3.21 4.93 -8.33
CA HIS A 93 2.68 5.81 -7.29
C HIS A 93 2.54 7.26 -7.79
N PRO A 94 1.49 8.00 -7.39
CA PRO A 94 1.21 9.38 -7.82
C PRO A 94 2.40 10.35 -7.78
N LYS A 95 3.28 10.19 -6.80
CA LYS A 95 4.51 11.01 -6.67
C LYS A 95 5.42 11.00 -7.90
N HIS A 96 5.29 9.98 -8.76
CA HIS A 96 6.10 9.84 -9.97
C HIS A 96 5.48 10.52 -11.19
N ALA A 97 4.25 11.04 -11.12
CA ALA A 97 3.52 11.55 -12.29
C ALA A 97 4.23 12.69 -13.05
N GLY A 98 5.11 13.45 -12.39
CA GLY A 98 5.93 14.48 -13.06
C GLY A 98 7.19 13.95 -13.77
N ASN A 99 7.56 12.69 -13.56
CA ASN A 99 8.85 12.12 -13.98
C ASN A 99 8.71 10.82 -14.79
N VAL A 100 7.49 10.41 -15.13
CA VAL A 100 7.20 9.21 -15.93
C VAL A 100 6.60 9.60 -17.27
N GLY A 101 6.62 8.65 -18.20
CA GLY A 101 6.09 8.83 -19.54
C GLY A 101 5.70 7.48 -20.13
N GLU A 102 5.33 7.47 -21.41
CA GLU A 102 4.74 6.31 -22.09
C GLU A 102 5.58 5.03 -21.97
N SER A 103 6.90 5.12 -21.98
CA SER A 103 7.79 3.96 -21.83
C SER A 103 7.58 3.24 -20.49
N HIS A 104 7.38 3.98 -19.40
CA HIS A 104 7.13 3.43 -18.08
C HIS A 104 5.74 2.77 -17.98
N VAL A 105 4.74 3.39 -18.61
CA VAL A 105 3.37 2.85 -18.68
C VAL A 105 3.33 1.57 -19.54
N CYS A 106 4.07 1.54 -20.65
CA CYS A 106 4.26 0.33 -21.44
C CYS A 106 4.96 -0.78 -20.65
N GLN A 107 5.98 -0.45 -19.87
CA GLN A 107 6.66 -1.41 -19.01
C GLN A 107 5.72 -1.93 -17.91
N LEU A 108 4.92 -1.06 -17.29
CA LEU A 108 3.90 -1.44 -16.31
C LEU A 108 2.93 -2.45 -16.93
N LYS A 109 2.41 -2.17 -18.14
CA LYS A 109 1.51 -3.07 -18.87
C LYS A 109 2.09 -4.49 -18.98
N GLN A 110 3.34 -4.60 -19.44
CA GLN A 110 4.01 -5.89 -19.62
C GLN A 110 4.13 -6.70 -18.31
N ILE A 111 4.31 -6.01 -17.18
CA ILE A 111 4.44 -6.65 -15.87
C ILE A 111 3.06 -7.01 -15.32
N VAL A 112 2.11 -6.09 -15.36
CA VAL A 112 0.76 -6.29 -14.83
C VAL A 112 -0.01 -7.32 -15.66
N ASP A 113 0.31 -7.57 -16.92
CA ASP A 113 -0.27 -8.68 -17.70
C ASP A 113 0.17 -10.08 -17.20
N HIS A 114 1.24 -10.18 -16.39
CA HIS A 114 1.75 -11.46 -15.91
C HIS A 114 0.78 -12.15 -14.93
N PRO A 115 0.52 -13.47 -15.05
CA PRO A 115 -0.50 -14.17 -14.24
C PRO A 115 -0.18 -14.21 -12.74
N CYS A 116 1.11 -14.18 -12.37
CA CYS A 116 1.53 -14.12 -10.96
C CYS A 116 1.37 -12.74 -10.31
N VAL A 117 1.10 -11.67 -11.06
CA VAL A 117 0.74 -10.36 -10.49
C VAL A 117 -0.74 -10.39 -10.14
N ALA A 118 -1.07 -10.14 -8.88
CA ALA A 118 -2.43 -10.26 -8.37
C ALA A 118 -3.25 -8.98 -8.56
N ALA A 119 -2.61 -7.81 -8.58
CA ALA A 119 -3.30 -6.51 -8.61
C ALA A 119 -2.50 -5.45 -9.37
N LEU A 120 -3.20 -4.42 -9.87
CA LEU A 120 -2.59 -3.15 -10.25
C LEU A 120 -2.40 -2.33 -8.97
N GLY A 121 -1.20 -1.82 -8.73
CA GLY A 121 -0.98 -0.79 -7.73
C GLY A 121 0.32 -0.91 -6.93
N GLU A 122 0.63 0.06 -6.08
CA GLU A 122 -0.25 1.21 -5.79
C GLU A 122 -0.28 2.25 -6.93
N VAL A 123 -1.48 2.78 -7.18
CA VAL A 123 -1.79 3.91 -8.08
C VAL A 123 -2.80 4.80 -7.38
N GLY A 124 -2.94 6.07 -7.76
CA GLY A 124 -3.99 6.92 -7.18
C GLY A 124 -3.57 8.37 -7.04
N LEU A 125 -4.02 9.02 -5.96
CA LEU A 125 -3.87 10.46 -5.71
C LEU A 125 -3.22 10.73 -4.34
N ASP A 126 -2.14 11.49 -4.34
CA ASP A 126 -1.40 11.93 -3.16
C ASP A 126 -1.35 13.46 -3.13
N PHE A 127 -2.28 14.07 -2.38
CA PHE A 127 -2.42 15.52 -2.37
C PHE A 127 -1.27 16.27 -1.66
N PRO A 128 -0.66 15.73 -0.60
CA PRO A 128 0.56 16.33 -0.04
C PRO A 128 1.81 16.18 -0.94
N ALA A 129 1.77 15.40 -2.02
CA ALA A 129 2.89 15.34 -2.96
C ALA A 129 3.08 16.68 -3.68
N LYS A 130 4.32 16.99 -4.03
CA LYS A 130 4.68 18.22 -4.78
C LYS A 130 4.21 18.21 -6.25
N ILE A 131 3.59 17.10 -6.69
CA ILE A 131 3.16 16.91 -8.07
C ILE A 131 1.72 17.44 -8.23
N PRO A 132 1.43 18.28 -9.25
CA PRO A 132 0.07 18.78 -9.48
C PRO A 132 -0.95 17.64 -9.64
N ILE A 133 -2.13 17.78 -9.03
CA ILE A 133 -3.20 16.77 -9.08
C ILE A 133 -3.59 16.38 -10.51
N PRO A 134 -3.73 17.31 -11.48
CA PRO A 134 -4.06 16.92 -12.85
C PRO A 134 -3.05 15.96 -13.49
N GLN A 135 -1.77 16.06 -13.14
CA GLN A 135 -0.76 15.10 -13.60
C GLN A 135 -0.94 13.73 -12.95
N GLN A 136 -1.30 13.69 -11.66
CA GLN A 136 -1.57 12.44 -10.95
C GLN A 136 -2.82 11.74 -11.49
N VAL A 137 -3.89 12.50 -11.78
CA VAL A 137 -5.12 11.99 -12.43
C VAL A 137 -4.80 11.41 -13.80
N LYS A 138 -4.05 12.13 -14.63
CA LYS A 138 -3.61 11.63 -15.94
C LYS A 138 -2.81 10.33 -15.83
N LEU A 139 -1.87 10.24 -14.88
CA LEU A 139 -1.12 9.00 -14.65
C LEU A 139 -2.03 7.86 -14.19
N LEU A 140 -2.99 8.14 -13.32
CA LEU A 140 -3.96 7.14 -12.86
C LEU A 140 -4.78 6.60 -14.05
N GLU A 141 -5.27 7.47 -14.92
CA GLU A 141 -5.94 7.09 -16.17
C GLU A 141 -5.07 6.19 -17.05
N GLU A 142 -3.83 6.61 -17.30
CA GLU A 142 -2.87 5.85 -18.11
C GLU A 142 -2.62 4.45 -17.51
N CYS A 143 -2.44 4.33 -16.19
CA CYS A 143 -2.25 3.06 -15.51
C CYS A 143 -3.50 2.16 -15.58
N LEU A 144 -4.68 2.72 -15.37
CA LEU A 144 -5.96 1.98 -15.42
C LEU A 144 -6.26 1.49 -16.84
N ASN A 145 -5.90 2.27 -17.86
CA ASN A 145 -6.10 1.91 -19.27
C ASN A 145 -5.24 0.73 -19.73
N VAL A 146 -4.06 0.54 -19.14
CA VAL A 146 -3.16 -0.57 -19.51
C VAL A 146 -3.32 -1.82 -18.67
N ALA A 147 -4.01 -1.75 -17.53
CA ALA A 147 -4.18 -2.89 -16.64
C ALA A 147 -5.30 -3.85 -17.13
N PRO A 148 -5.15 -5.18 -16.96
CA PRO A 148 -6.23 -6.12 -17.18
C PRO A 148 -7.44 -5.82 -16.30
N ARG A 149 -8.63 -5.78 -16.91
CA ARG A 149 -9.89 -5.43 -16.24
C ARG A 149 -10.31 -6.40 -15.12
N ASN A 150 -9.72 -7.59 -15.07
CA ASN A 150 -10.00 -8.62 -14.07
C ASN A 150 -9.08 -8.54 -12.84
N LYS A 151 -8.13 -7.60 -12.80
CA LYS A 151 -7.25 -7.42 -11.64
C LYS A 151 -7.80 -6.32 -10.73
N PRO A 152 -7.89 -6.56 -9.41
CA PRO A 152 -8.22 -5.50 -8.46
C PRO A 152 -7.15 -4.40 -8.48
N VAL A 153 -7.51 -3.23 -7.98
CA VAL A 153 -6.61 -2.08 -7.87
C VAL A 153 -6.33 -1.78 -6.41
N VAL A 154 -5.05 -1.64 -6.08
CA VAL A 154 -4.57 -1.09 -4.82
C VAL A 154 -4.50 0.43 -5.00
N LEU A 155 -5.49 1.12 -4.45
CA LEU A 155 -5.69 2.56 -4.66
C LEU A 155 -5.12 3.34 -3.49
N HIS A 156 -4.16 4.20 -3.78
CA HIS A 156 -3.58 5.17 -2.86
C HIS A 156 -4.39 6.46 -2.90
N ILE A 157 -5.02 6.84 -1.80
CA ILE A 157 -5.67 8.14 -1.67
C ILE A 157 -5.22 8.77 -0.36
N ARG A 158 -4.43 9.84 -0.46
CA ARG A 158 -4.01 10.64 0.69
C ARG A 158 -4.55 12.07 0.59
N PRO A 159 -5.52 12.46 1.44
CA PRO A 159 -6.17 13.76 1.33
C PRO A 159 -5.31 14.94 1.80
N ARG A 160 -5.76 16.16 1.48
CA ARG A 160 -5.22 17.39 2.09
C ARG A 160 -5.74 17.53 3.52
N GLY A 161 -4.84 17.72 4.48
CA GLY A 161 -5.21 17.98 5.89
C GLY A 161 -5.80 16.75 6.62
N GLN A 162 -6.35 16.98 7.82
CA GLN A 162 -6.87 15.92 8.70
C GLN A 162 -8.32 15.53 8.42
N VAL A 163 -9.05 16.26 7.57
CA VAL A 163 -10.50 16.12 7.43
C VAL A 163 -10.86 15.95 5.96
N ALA A 164 -11.23 14.73 5.57
CA ALA A 164 -11.72 14.40 4.23
C ALA A 164 -13.17 14.87 3.99
N GLU A 165 -13.53 16.05 4.48
CA GLU A 165 -14.88 16.62 4.29
C GLU A 165 -15.07 17.21 2.90
N GLN A 166 -13.99 17.49 2.17
CA GLN A 166 -14.04 17.90 0.78
C GLN A 166 -13.59 16.75 -0.13
N ILE A 167 -14.56 15.92 -0.49
CA ILE A 167 -14.49 15.08 -1.69
C ILE A 167 -14.74 16.02 -2.86
N ASP A 168 -13.68 16.32 -3.60
CA ASP A 168 -13.76 17.05 -4.87
C ASP A 168 -13.94 16.07 -6.06
N GLU A 169 -14.20 16.59 -7.26
CA GLU A 169 -14.39 15.84 -8.51
C GLU A 169 -13.25 14.82 -8.76
N ASP A 170 -12.01 15.18 -8.39
CA ASP A 170 -10.83 14.32 -8.51
C ASP A 170 -10.95 13.03 -7.68
N TYR A 171 -11.58 13.09 -6.49
CA TYR A 171 -11.82 11.89 -5.68
C TYR A 171 -12.89 11.03 -6.34
N GLU A 172 -14.00 11.63 -6.78
CA GLU A 172 -15.08 10.87 -7.42
C GLU A 172 -14.56 10.09 -8.63
N PHE A 173 -13.68 10.68 -9.43
CA PHE A 173 -13.03 10.00 -10.54
C PHE A 173 -12.30 8.72 -10.09
N ALA A 174 -11.42 8.83 -9.09
CA ALA A 174 -10.64 7.69 -8.59
C ALA A 174 -11.52 6.52 -8.10
N PHE A 175 -12.70 6.82 -7.54
CA PHE A 175 -13.64 5.80 -7.06
C PHE A 175 -14.59 5.27 -8.14
N LYS A 176 -15.04 6.10 -9.09
CA LYS A 176 -15.97 5.70 -10.16
C LYS A 176 -15.34 4.74 -11.18
N VAL A 177 -14.03 4.84 -11.40
CA VAL A 177 -13.35 4.08 -12.46
C VAL A 177 -12.95 2.67 -12.00
N VAL A 178 -12.92 2.42 -10.68
CA VAL A 178 -12.34 1.19 -10.13
C VAL A 178 -13.41 0.28 -9.53
N ARG A 179 -13.55 -0.94 -10.08
CA ARG A 179 -14.58 -1.92 -9.70
C ARG A 179 -14.29 -2.71 -8.43
N SER A 180 -13.02 -2.88 -8.08
CA SER A 180 -12.61 -3.56 -6.84
C SER A 180 -11.39 -2.86 -6.28
N ILE A 181 -11.60 -2.15 -5.16
CA ILE A 181 -10.63 -1.24 -4.56
C ILE A 181 -10.14 -1.84 -3.24
N GLN A 182 -8.82 -2.01 -3.12
CA GLN A 182 -8.18 -2.01 -1.81
C GLN A 182 -7.69 -0.59 -1.53
N LEU A 183 -8.25 0.07 -0.53
CA LEU A 183 -7.69 1.30 0.03
C LEU A 183 -6.64 0.94 1.07
N HIS A 184 -5.37 1.21 0.79
CA HIS A 184 -4.31 1.03 1.79
C HIS A 184 -4.05 2.36 2.52
N CYS A 185 -3.71 2.29 3.81
CA CYS A 185 -3.40 3.45 4.65
C CYS A 185 -4.49 4.55 4.66
N PHE A 186 -5.76 4.13 4.71
CA PHE A 186 -6.90 5.05 4.72
C PHE A 186 -6.94 5.89 6.01
N SER A 187 -6.87 7.22 5.86
CA SER A 187 -7.05 8.20 6.94
C SER A 187 -8.21 9.16 6.67
N GLY A 188 -9.16 8.78 5.81
CA GLY A 188 -10.27 9.65 5.39
C GLY A 188 -11.45 9.68 6.38
N GLY A 189 -12.20 10.77 6.35
CA GLY A 189 -13.45 10.96 7.10
C GLY A 189 -14.69 10.28 6.47
N GLU A 190 -15.85 10.50 7.09
CA GLU A 190 -17.17 9.94 6.74
C GLU A 190 -17.56 10.04 5.26
N GLY A 191 -17.12 11.09 4.56
CA GLY A 191 -17.44 11.31 3.14
C GLY A 191 -16.99 10.15 2.25
N ILE A 192 -15.76 9.63 2.45
CA ILE A 192 -15.20 8.61 1.54
C ILE A 192 -15.86 7.24 1.77
N LYS A 193 -16.29 6.94 3.00
CA LYS A 193 -17.03 5.71 3.33
C LYS A 193 -18.33 5.59 2.53
N ARG A 194 -19.05 6.71 2.31
CA ARG A 194 -20.30 6.73 1.53
C ARG A 194 -20.10 6.38 0.05
N MET A 195 -18.96 6.73 -0.56
CA MET A 195 -18.68 6.40 -1.96
C MET A 195 -18.30 4.93 -2.17
N VAL A 196 -17.54 4.34 -1.25
CA VAL A 196 -17.14 2.92 -1.34
C VAL A 196 -18.34 1.99 -1.11
N GLY A 197 -19.26 2.37 -0.21
CA GLY A 197 -20.48 1.60 0.07
C GLY A 197 -21.58 1.70 -0.99
N GLY A 198 -21.43 2.59 -1.98
CA GLY A 198 -22.40 2.76 -3.08
C GLY A 198 -22.11 1.92 -4.33
N VAL A 199 -21.01 1.15 -4.33
CA VAL A 199 -20.64 0.23 -5.42
C VAL A 199 -21.09 -1.18 -5.03
N SER A 200 -22.39 -1.41 -5.11
CA SER A 200 -23.04 -2.72 -5.04
C SER A 200 -23.17 -3.36 -6.42
#